data_AF-A0A089PCL6-F1
#
_entry.id   AF-A0A089PCL6-F1
#
_cell.length_a   1.000
_cell.length_b   1.000
_cell.length_c   1.000
_cell.angle_alpha   90.00
_cell.angle_beta   90.00
_cell.angle_gamma   90.00
#
_symmetry.space_group_name_H-M   'P 1'
#
loop_
_entity.id
_entity.type
_entity.pdbx_description
1 polymer ?
#
loop_
_entity_poly.entity_id
_entity_poly.type
_entity_poly.pdbx_seq_one_letter_code
_entity_poly.pdbx_strand_id
1 'polypeptide(L)'
;MNPNHSPENAISHKELNAFLIKAQKDSPLNDSLEDNKSKEEEDFNDLIKNWTTTSQKILLIMNSKEKVFTKNRDPKSLMAFGAMGAHINMALQAHKATGSNQ
;
A
#
# COMPACT_ATOMS: atom_id res chain seq x y z
N MET A 1 9.05 61.42 -26.65
CA MET A 1 9.73 60.15 -27.00
C MET A 1 10.90 59.99 -26.06
N ASN A 2 10.78 59.09 -25.08
CA ASN A 2 11.85 58.78 -24.13
C ASN A 2 12.14 57.27 -24.27
N PRO A 3 13.32 56.87 -24.77
CA PRO A 3 13.69 55.46 -24.86
C PRO A 3 14.25 55.01 -23.50
N ASN A 4 14.22 53.70 -23.24
CA ASN A 4 14.77 53.03 -22.04
C ASN A 4 13.80 52.81 -20.89
N HIS A 5 12.79 51.97 -21.12
CA HIS A 5 12.28 51.09 -20.07
C HIS A 5 12.85 49.68 -20.28
N SER A 6 14.10 49.47 -19.88
CA SER A 6 14.53 48.13 -19.49
C SER A 6 14.02 47.95 -18.05
N PRO A 7 13.22 46.91 -17.73
CA PRO A 7 12.79 46.71 -16.36
C PRO A 7 14.04 46.53 -15.49
N GLU A 8 14.13 47.30 -14.40
CA GLU A 8 15.30 47.38 -13.50
C GLU A 8 15.71 46.02 -12.88
N ASN A 9 14.94 44.96 -13.13
CA ASN A 9 15.15 43.59 -12.67
C ASN A 9 15.29 42.56 -13.81
N ALA A 10 15.72 42.98 -15.00
CA ALA A 10 16.01 42.04 -16.09
C ALA A 10 17.35 41.32 -15.82
N ILE A 11 17.29 40.01 -15.57
CA ILE A 11 18.48 39.16 -15.57
C ILE A 11 19.11 39.15 -16.97
N SER A 12 20.43 39.32 -17.05
CA SER A 12 21.13 39.17 -18.32
C SER A 12 21.03 37.72 -18.81
N HIS A 13 21.03 37.51 -20.12
CA HIS A 13 21.11 36.16 -20.69
C HIS A 13 22.31 35.37 -20.14
N LYS A 14 23.41 36.07 -19.83
CA LYS A 14 24.60 35.47 -19.22
C LYS A 14 24.33 35.02 -17.77
N GLU A 15 23.59 35.81 -17.01
CA GLU A 15 23.23 35.48 -15.62
C GLU A 15 22.20 34.36 -15.58
N LEU A 16 21.20 34.38 -16.47
CA LEU A 16 20.25 33.29 -16.63
C LEU A 16 20.98 31.98 -16.96
N ASN A 17 21.91 32.00 -17.91
CA ASN A 17 22.71 30.80 -18.22
C ASN A 17 23.56 30.35 -17.03
N ALA A 18 24.16 31.28 -16.28
CA ALA A 18 24.88 30.95 -15.06
C ALA A 18 23.96 30.33 -14.00
N PHE A 19 22.74 30.82 -13.85
CA PHE A 19 21.72 30.24 -12.97
C PHE A 19 21.29 28.85 -13.43
N LEU A 20 21.06 28.64 -14.73
CA LEU A 20 20.67 27.34 -15.28
C LEU A 20 21.79 26.30 -15.20
N ILE A 21 23.06 26.73 -15.32
CA ILE A 21 24.22 25.87 -15.14
C ILE A 21 24.44 25.55 -13.64
N LYS A 22 24.23 26.54 -12.76
CA LYS A 22 24.42 26.40 -11.31
C LYS A 22 23.27 25.65 -10.63
N ALA A 23 22.06 25.77 -11.17
CA ALA A 23 20.96 24.88 -10.87
C ALA A 23 21.38 23.51 -11.40
N GLN A 24 22.05 22.73 -10.56
CA GLN A 24 22.23 21.32 -10.81
C GLN A 24 20.84 20.78 -11.16
N LYS A 25 20.66 20.33 -12.41
CA LYS A 25 19.52 19.52 -12.81
C LYS A 25 19.38 18.50 -11.69
N ASP A 26 18.30 18.58 -10.92
CA ASP A 26 18.04 17.65 -9.83
C ASP A 26 18.40 16.27 -10.37
N SER A 27 19.48 15.70 -9.82
CA SER A 27 20.00 14.41 -10.24
C SER A 27 18.80 13.47 -10.27
N PRO A 28 18.63 12.60 -11.29
CA PRO A 28 17.44 11.77 -11.37
C PRO A 28 17.36 11.02 -10.05
N LEU A 29 16.37 11.38 -9.24
CA LEU A 29 16.06 10.78 -7.96
C LEU A 29 15.37 9.46 -8.26
N ASN A 30 16.05 8.56 -8.99
CA ASN A 30 15.38 7.48 -9.72
C ASN A 30 16.00 6.11 -9.52
N ASP A 31 17.15 5.98 -8.84
CA ASP A 31 17.70 4.65 -8.51
C ASP A 31 17.27 4.15 -7.12
N SER A 32 16.82 5.02 -6.21
CA SER A 32 16.34 4.58 -4.88
C SER A 32 14.82 4.36 -4.83
N LEU A 33 14.05 4.90 -5.77
CA LEU A 33 12.59 4.82 -5.71
C LEU A 33 12.06 3.48 -6.25
N GLU A 34 12.70 2.92 -7.28
CA GLU A 34 12.33 1.60 -7.81
C GLU A 34 12.66 0.47 -6.83
N ASP A 35 13.84 0.54 -6.17
CA ASP A 35 14.31 -0.48 -5.22
C ASP A 35 13.50 -0.48 -3.91
N ASN A 36 12.96 0.67 -3.52
CA ASN A 36 12.03 0.75 -2.38
C ASN A 36 10.62 0.25 -2.74
N LYS A 37 10.18 0.47 -3.98
CA LYS A 37 8.85 0.05 -4.45
C LYS A 37 8.76 -1.48 -4.62
N SER A 38 9.82 -2.11 -5.13
CA SER A 38 9.90 -3.57 -5.24
C SER A 38 9.88 -4.24 -3.87
N LYS A 39 10.57 -3.66 -2.88
CA LYS A 39 10.56 -4.15 -1.50
C LYS A 39 9.21 -3.98 -0.81
N GLU A 40 8.54 -2.84 -1.00
CA GLU A 40 7.19 -2.62 -0.45
C GLU A 40 6.18 -3.64 -1.00
N GLU A 41 6.28 -3.95 -2.29
CA GLU A 41 5.44 -4.96 -2.94
C GLU A 41 5.72 -6.38 -2.39
N GLU A 42 6.99 -6.73 -2.20
CA GLU A 42 7.39 -8.01 -1.60
C GLU A 42 6.87 -8.14 -0.15
N ASP A 43 7.10 -7.12 0.68
CA ASP A 43 6.65 -7.07 2.07
C ASP A 43 5.11 -7.20 2.16
N PHE A 44 4.39 -6.49 1.27
CA PHE A 44 2.94 -6.60 1.18
C PHE A 44 2.48 -8.02 0.82
N ASN A 45 3.09 -8.62 -0.21
CA ASN A 45 2.74 -9.97 -0.66
C ASN A 45 2.99 -11.02 0.43
N ASP A 46 4.07 -10.88 1.18
CA ASP A 46 4.38 -11.75 2.32
C ASP A 46 3.36 -11.59 3.46
N LEU A 47 2.95 -10.36 3.77
CA LEU A 47 1.87 -10.12 4.73
C LEU A 47 0.55 -10.76 4.28
N ILE A 48 0.19 -10.64 3.01
CA ILE A 48 -1.03 -11.24 2.44
C ILE A 48 -0.97 -12.77 2.50
N LYS A 49 0.18 -13.37 2.19
CA LYS A 49 0.40 -14.82 2.26
C LYS A 49 0.29 -15.34 3.71
N ASN A 50 0.91 -14.64 4.65
CA ASN A 50 0.84 -14.97 6.07
C ASN A 50 -0.58 -14.82 6.62
N TRP A 51 -1.28 -13.74 6.26
CA TRP A 51 -2.67 -13.51 6.63
C TRP A 51 -3.59 -14.59 6.06
N THR A 52 -3.40 -14.97 4.79
CA THR A 52 -4.18 -16.03 4.12
C THR A 52 -4.02 -17.36 4.84
N THR A 53 -2.77 -17.75 5.12
CA THR A 53 -2.46 -19.01 5.82
C THR A 53 -3.04 -19.04 7.23
N THR A 54 -2.89 -17.94 7.97
CA THR A 54 -3.40 -17.81 9.34
C THR A 54 -4.92 -17.85 9.37
N SER A 55 -5.58 -17.15 8.45
CA SER A 55 -7.04 -17.12 8.32
C SER A 55 -7.63 -18.50 8.01
N GLN A 56 -6.98 -19.27 7.14
CA GLN A 56 -7.40 -20.65 6.84
C GLN A 56 -7.29 -21.56 8.08
N LYS A 57 -6.19 -21.44 8.86
CA LYS A 57 -6.03 -22.18 10.12
C LYS A 57 -7.10 -21.80 11.14
N ILE A 58 -7.41 -20.51 11.28
CA ILE A 58 -8.48 -20.03 12.15
C ILE A 58 -9.81 -20.66 11.75
N LEU A 59 -10.18 -20.62 10.45
CA LEU A 59 -11.43 -21.23 9.97
C LEU A 59 -11.51 -22.74 10.25
N LEU A 60 -10.41 -23.47 10.09
CA LEU A 60 -10.35 -24.89 10.44
C LEU A 60 -10.64 -25.14 11.92
N ILE A 61 -10.05 -24.33 12.80
CA ILE A 61 -10.28 -24.41 14.25
C ILE A 61 -11.72 -24.02 14.59
N MET A 62 -12.25 -22.95 13.99
CA MET A 62 -13.62 -22.48 14.22
C MET A 62 -14.68 -23.50 13.79
N ASN A 63 -14.41 -24.23 12.69
CA ASN A 63 -15.30 -25.27 12.15
C ASN A 63 -15.02 -26.66 12.74
N SER A 64 -14.06 -26.79 13.66
CA SER A 64 -13.74 -28.07 14.27
C SER A 64 -14.93 -28.59 15.10
N LYS A 65 -15.09 -29.92 15.13
CA LYS A 65 -16.15 -30.58 15.91
C LYS A 65 -15.94 -30.43 17.42
N GLU A 66 -14.72 -30.07 17.83
CA GLU A 66 -14.39 -29.74 19.19
C GLU A 66 -15.02 -28.39 19.55
N LYS A 67 -16.10 -28.42 20.32
CA LYS A 67 -16.80 -27.21 20.81
C LYS A 67 -15.95 -26.38 21.79
N VAL A 68 -14.64 -26.52 21.84
CA VAL A 68 -13.74 -25.81 22.77
C VAL A 68 -14.00 -24.31 22.74
N PHE A 69 -14.23 -23.76 21.55
CA PHE A 69 -14.46 -22.32 21.37
C PHE A 69 -15.93 -21.90 21.42
N THR A 70 -16.89 -22.82 21.37
CA THR A 70 -18.33 -22.50 21.36
C THR A 70 -19.07 -22.96 22.62
N LYS A 71 -18.44 -23.79 23.45
CA LYS A 71 -19.00 -24.30 24.70
C LYS A 71 -19.14 -23.15 25.70
N ASN A 72 -20.31 -23.05 26.32
CA ASN A 72 -20.67 -22.05 27.34
C ASN A 72 -20.65 -20.58 26.87
N ARG A 73 -20.66 -20.31 25.56
CA ARG A 73 -20.85 -18.94 25.05
C ARG A 73 -22.32 -18.55 25.12
N ASP A 74 -22.59 -17.30 25.47
CA ASP A 74 -23.92 -16.73 25.34
C ASP A 74 -24.32 -16.59 23.86
N PRO A 75 -25.63 -16.50 23.54
CA PRO A 75 -26.09 -16.43 22.17
C PRO A 75 -25.50 -15.29 21.34
N LYS A 76 -25.23 -14.11 21.93
CA LYS A 76 -24.63 -12.98 21.19
C LYS A 76 -23.19 -13.29 20.81
N SER A 77 -22.42 -13.86 21.74
CA SER A 77 -21.05 -14.30 21.47
C SER A 77 -20.96 -15.41 20.42
N LEU A 78 -21.94 -16.31 20.38
CA LEU A 78 -22.01 -17.34 19.34
C LEU A 78 -22.31 -16.75 17.96
N MET A 79 -23.25 -15.80 17.88
CA MET A 79 -23.55 -15.09 16.64
C MET A 79 -22.34 -14.28 16.14
N ALA A 80 -21.67 -13.55 17.02
CA ALA A 80 -20.45 -12.80 16.68
C ALA A 80 -19.34 -13.73 16.16
N PHE A 81 -19.19 -14.91 16.77
CA PHE A 81 -18.23 -15.92 16.31
C PHE A 81 -18.58 -16.46 14.92
N GLY A 82 -19.86 -16.72 14.63
CA GLY A 82 -20.31 -17.10 13.30
C GLY A 82 -20.06 -16.00 12.26
N ALA A 83 -20.39 -14.74 12.59
CA ALA A 83 -20.17 -13.59 11.72
C ALA A 83 -18.68 -13.38 11.41
N MET A 84 -17.79 -13.57 12.39
CA MET A 84 -16.34 -13.55 12.20
C MET A 84 -15.89 -14.58 11.16
N GLY A 85 -16.37 -15.82 11.26
CA GLY A 85 -16.06 -16.87 10.29
C GLY A 85 -16.53 -16.51 8.88
N ALA A 86 -17.74 -15.95 8.75
CA ALA A 86 -18.28 -15.50 7.47
C ALA A 86 -17.42 -14.38 6.86
N HIS A 87 -17.06 -13.36 7.62
CA HIS A 87 -16.21 -12.26 7.13
C HIS A 87 -14.81 -12.72 6.72
N ILE A 88 -14.17 -13.62 7.47
CA ILE A 88 -12.89 -14.20 7.07
C ILE A 88 -13.03 -14.95 5.74
N ASN A 89 -14.08 -15.76 5.60
CA ASN A 89 -14.32 -16.52 4.38
C ASN A 89 -14.64 -15.60 3.18
N MET A 90 -15.35 -14.49 3.39
CA MET A 90 -15.60 -13.49 2.37
C MET A 90 -14.31 -12.79 1.94
N ALA A 91 -13.46 -12.37 2.88
CA ALA A 91 -12.19 -11.74 2.58
C ALA A 91 -11.24 -12.67 1.80
N LEU A 92 -11.20 -13.95 2.15
CA LEU A 92 -10.44 -14.96 1.40
C LEU A 92 -10.95 -15.15 -0.03
N GLN A 93 -12.27 -15.13 -0.24
CA GLN A 93 -12.86 -15.20 -1.58
C GLN A 93 -12.53 -13.97 -2.42
N ALA A 94 -12.63 -12.78 -1.82
CA ALA A 94 -12.24 -11.54 -2.49
C ALA A 94 -10.75 -11.58 -2.90
N HIS A 95 -9.88 -12.02 -1.99
CA HIS A 95 -8.46 -12.19 -2.31
C HIS A 95 -8.21 -13.19 -3.46
N LYS A 96 -8.89 -14.34 -3.46
CA LYS A 96 -8.80 -15.30 -4.58
C LYS A 96 -9.24 -14.68 -5.91
N ALA A 97 -10.32 -13.91 -5.90
CA ALA A 97 -10.84 -13.24 -7.10
C ALA A 97 -9.88 -12.14 -7.63
N THR A 98 -9.07 -11.53 -6.75
CA THR A 98 -8.03 -10.58 -7.18
C THR A 98 -6.82 -11.26 -7.84
N GLY A 99 -6.55 -12.53 -7.53
CA GLY A 99 -5.39 -13.26 -8.06
C GLY A 99 -5.66 -14.14 -9.29
N SER A 100 -6.92 -14.30 -9.71
CA SER A 100 -7.30 -15.23 -10.80
C SER A 100 -7.28 -14.63 -12.22
N ASN A 101 -6.59 -13.50 -12.43
CA ASN A 101 -6.44 -12.84 -13.74
C ASN A 101 -4.97 -12.70 -14.20
N GLN A 102 -4.09 -13.58 -13.74
CA GLN A 102 -2.73 -13.74 -14.29
C GLN A 102 -2.52 -15.16 -14.81
#